data_AF-A0A969JVX6-F1
#
_entry.id   AF-A0A969JVX6-F1
#
_cell.length_a   1.000
_cell.length_b   1.000
_cell.length_c   1.000
_cell.angle_alpha   90.00
_cell.angle_beta   90.00
_cell.angle_gamma   90.00
#
_symmetry.space_group_name_H-M   'P 1'
#
loop_
_entity.id
_entity.type
_entity.pdbx_description
1 polymer ?
#
loop_
_entity_poly.entity_id
_entity_poly.type
_entity_poly.pdbx_seq_one_letter_code
_entity_poly.pdbx_strand_id
1 'polypeptide(L)'
;MRTGWAEILILAERLAPTPALIPADAEARVELFGVGHEICGEMGLGWSYRLLMIQASLGHGERPGFPAAVGNYLGQKYGLTPAHVKIAKARVIDILTLLSKRIAGHKYLLNDTLSAADIYWATFANLFTPLSKADLPFEGPMRDAYTCTDADILGAISPALRDHQTKIYSKHLELPVPL
;
A
#
# COMPACT_ATOMS: atom_id res chain seq x y z
N MET A 1 7.00 -18.32 -15.49
CA MET A 1 5.96 -18.23 -14.45
C MET A 1 6.33 -17.07 -13.55
N ARG A 2 5.48 -16.06 -13.38
CA ARG A 2 5.76 -14.90 -12.51
C ARG A 2 5.11 -15.18 -11.16
N THR A 3 5.90 -15.29 -10.09
CA THR A 3 5.37 -15.40 -8.72
C THR A 3 4.92 -14.02 -8.25
N GLY A 4 3.67 -13.90 -7.83
CA GLY A 4 3.07 -12.66 -7.35
C GLY A 4 2.76 -12.69 -5.85
N TRP A 5 2.06 -11.64 -5.40
CA TRP A 5 1.68 -11.49 -3.99
C TRP A 5 0.77 -12.62 -3.50
N ALA A 6 -0.11 -13.15 -4.35
CA ALA A 6 -1.07 -14.19 -3.99
C ALA A 6 -0.38 -15.54 -3.75
N GLU A 7 0.59 -15.91 -4.59
CA GLU A 7 1.38 -17.12 -4.39
C GLU A 7 2.24 -17.03 -3.13
N ILE A 8 2.78 -15.85 -2.82
CA ILE A 8 3.52 -15.59 -1.57
C ILE A 8 2.61 -15.78 -0.36
N LEU A 9 1.38 -15.24 -0.40
CA LEU A 9 0.41 -15.41 0.68
C LEU A 9 0.06 -16.89 0.90
N ILE A 10 -0.26 -17.60 -0.17
CA ILE A 10 -0.61 -19.03 -0.11
C ILE A 10 0.57 -19.86 0.39
N LEU A 11 1.80 -19.50 0.01
CA LEU A 11 2.99 -20.15 0.54
C LEU A 11 3.15 -19.87 2.04
N ALA A 12 2.95 -18.62 2.49
CA ALA A 12 3.04 -18.25 3.89
C ALA A 12 2.04 -19.05 4.76
N GLU A 13 0.78 -19.15 4.33
CA GLU A 13 -0.25 -19.95 5.01
C GLU A 13 0.13 -21.44 5.13
N ARG A 14 0.80 -21.99 4.12
CA ARG A 14 1.26 -23.38 4.15
C ARG A 14 2.43 -23.58 5.12
N LEU A 15 3.34 -22.61 5.20
CA LEU A 15 4.53 -22.69 6.05
C LEU A 15 4.20 -22.41 7.52
N ALA A 16 3.27 -21.49 7.78
CA ALA A 16 2.83 -21.07 9.10
C ALA A 16 1.31 -20.79 9.09
N PRO A 17 0.47 -21.81 9.33
CA PRO A 17 -0.99 -21.67 9.21
C PRO A 17 -1.66 -20.89 10.37
N THR A 18 -0.88 -20.49 11.40
CA THR A 18 -1.40 -19.76 12.56
C THR A 18 -0.53 -18.52 12.83
N PRO A 19 -1.11 -17.31 12.89
CA PRO A 19 -2.53 -17.02 12.61
C PRO A 19 -2.86 -17.15 11.12
N ALA A 20 -4.07 -17.63 10.81
CA ALA A 20 -4.58 -17.65 9.44
C ALA A 20 -4.93 -16.22 9.00
N LEU A 21 -4.36 -15.80 7.88
CA LEU A 21 -4.62 -14.52 7.21
C LEU A 21 -5.55 -14.67 5.99
N ILE A 22 -5.78 -15.90 5.54
CA ILE A 22 -6.84 -16.21 4.57
C ILE A 22 -8.09 -16.77 5.29
N PRO A 23 -9.27 -16.14 5.13
CA PRO A 23 -10.52 -16.68 5.64
C PRO A 23 -10.81 -18.10 5.12
N ALA A 24 -11.36 -18.94 6.00
CA ALA A 24 -11.82 -20.28 5.65
C ALA A 24 -13.16 -20.26 4.88
N ASP A 25 -14.01 -19.28 5.17
CA ASP A 25 -15.25 -19.05 4.43
C ASP A 25 -14.97 -18.66 2.97
N ALA A 26 -15.74 -19.21 2.05
CA ALA A 26 -15.50 -19.06 0.62
C ALA A 26 -15.78 -17.63 0.11
N GLU A 27 -16.82 -16.97 0.62
CA GLU A 27 -17.17 -15.61 0.22
C GLU A 27 -16.14 -14.61 0.75
N ALA A 28 -15.78 -14.74 2.03
CA ALA A 28 -14.73 -13.93 2.64
C ALA A 28 -13.36 -14.14 1.97
N ARG A 29 -13.09 -15.36 1.50
CA ARG A 29 -11.88 -15.65 0.72
C ARG A 29 -11.89 -14.94 -0.64
N VAL A 30 -13.00 -14.96 -1.37
CA VAL A 30 -13.15 -14.20 -2.63
C VAL A 30 -12.92 -12.72 -2.37
N GLU A 31 -13.50 -12.20 -1.29
CA GLU A 31 -13.35 -10.81 -0.89
C GLU A 31 -11.89 -10.45 -0.58
N LEU A 32 -11.18 -11.29 0.17
CA LEU A 32 -9.75 -11.10 0.45
C LEU A 32 -8.93 -10.99 -0.83
N PHE A 33 -9.12 -11.92 -1.77
CA PHE A 33 -8.31 -11.89 -2.99
C PHE A 33 -8.68 -10.71 -3.89
N GLY A 34 -9.94 -10.28 -3.92
CA GLY A 34 -10.36 -9.06 -4.61
C GLY A 34 -9.70 -7.80 -4.02
N VAL A 35 -9.82 -7.59 -2.71
CA VAL A 35 -9.19 -6.44 -2.02
C VAL A 35 -7.66 -6.52 -2.10
N GLY A 36 -7.08 -7.71 -1.94
CA GLY A 36 -5.65 -7.94 -2.10
C GLY A 36 -5.16 -7.60 -3.51
N HIS A 37 -5.95 -7.87 -4.55
CA HIS A 37 -5.62 -7.47 -5.91
C HIS A 37 -5.66 -5.96 -6.10
N GLU A 38 -6.65 -5.27 -5.53
CA GLU A 38 -6.71 -3.80 -5.55
C GLU A 38 -5.49 -3.16 -4.88
N ILE A 39 -4.90 -3.78 -3.85
CA ILE A 39 -3.71 -3.25 -3.17
C ILE A 39 -2.40 -3.64 -3.89
N CYS A 40 -2.22 -4.94 -4.14
CA CYS A 40 -0.95 -5.56 -4.51
C CYS A 40 -0.82 -5.90 -6.00
N GLY A 41 -1.93 -5.86 -6.75
CA GLY A 41 -2.00 -6.23 -8.15
C GLY A 41 -1.32 -5.22 -9.09
N GLU A 42 -1.20 -5.61 -10.36
CA GLU A 42 -0.83 -4.68 -11.42
C GLU A 42 -1.91 -3.61 -11.57
N MET A 43 -1.50 -2.34 -11.66
CA MET A 43 -2.41 -1.19 -11.52
C MET A 43 -3.22 -1.16 -10.20
N GLY A 44 -2.80 -1.94 -9.20
CA GLY A 44 -3.24 -1.78 -7.81
C GLY A 44 -2.60 -0.56 -7.14
N LEU A 45 -2.83 -0.41 -5.84
CA LEU A 45 -2.44 0.76 -5.06
C LEU A 45 -0.93 1.02 -5.13
N GLY A 46 -0.12 0.00 -4.78
CA GLY A 46 1.33 0.13 -4.77
C GLY A 46 1.91 0.37 -6.15
N TRP A 47 1.34 -0.28 -7.18
CA TRP A 47 1.77 -0.09 -8.56
C TRP A 47 1.49 1.33 -9.04
N SER A 48 0.24 1.76 -8.95
CA SER A 48 -0.23 3.05 -9.44
C SER A 48 0.48 4.19 -8.74
N TYR A 49 0.63 4.11 -7.43
CA TYR A 49 1.32 5.15 -6.67
C TYR A 49 2.83 5.20 -6.97
N ARG A 50 3.48 4.04 -7.18
CA ARG A 50 4.88 4.01 -7.63
C ARG A 50 5.07 4.77 -8.95
N LEU A 51 4.13 4.70 -9.89
CA LEU A 51 4.22 5.47 -11.14
C LEU A 51 4.24 6.98 -10.87
N LEU A 52 3.43 7.46 -9.92
CA LEU A 52 3.42 8.87 -9.50
C LEU A 52 4.74 9.27 -8.83
N MET A 53 5.33 8.39 -8.02
CA MET A 53 6.64 8.62 -7.40
C MET A 53 7.76 8.69 -8.43
N ILE A 54 7.74 7.80 -9.43
CA ILE A 54 8.71 7.83 -10.54
C ILE A 54 8.55 9.12 -11.35
N GLN A 55 7.31 9.52 -11.65
CA GLN A 55 7.03 10.76 -12.36
C GLN A 55 7.63 11.97 -11.61
N ALA A 56 7.45 12.03 -10.30
CA ALA A 56 8.06 13.05 -9.44
C ALA A 56 9.60 13.06 -9.53
N SER A 57 10.22 11.88 -9.49
CA SER A 57 11.69 11.75 -9.66
C SER A 57 12.21 12.26 -11.00
N LEU A 58 11.36 12.29 -12.02
CA LEU A 58 11.69 12.79 -13.36
C LEU A 58 11.38 14.29 -13.53
N GLY A 59 11.06 15.00 -12.43
CA GLY A 59 10.80 16.44 -12.44
C GLY A 59 9.38 16.81 -12.88
N HIS A 60 8.43 15.86 -12.82
CA HIS A 60 7.03 16.09 -13.18
C HIS A 60 6.12 15.96 -11.95
N GLY A 61 5.13 16.84 -11.82
CA GLY A 61 4.21 16.87 -10.67
C GLY A 61 4.70 17.79 -9.54
N GLU A 62 3.99 17.78 -8.41
CA GLU A 62 4.10 18.81 -7.35
C GLU A 62 4.69 18.26 -6.03
N ARG A 63 5.40 17.12 -6.08
CA ARG A 63 5.94 16.44 -4.89
C ARG A 63 7.45 16.18 -5.00
N PRO A 64 8.15 16.03 -3.86
CA PRO A 64 9.50 15.50 -3.86
C PRO A 64 9.54 14.09 -4.48
N GLY A 65 10.57 13.84 -5.27
CA GLY A 65 10.89 12.53 -5.82
C GLY A 65 12.25 12.04 -5.34
N PHE A 66 12.53 10.76 -5.56
CA PHE A 66 13.91 10.23 -5.48
C PHE A 66 14.82 10.93 -6.50
N PRO A 67 16.15 10.84 -6.35
CA PRO A 67 17.10 11.36 -7.35
C PRO A 67 16.78 10.88 -8.77
N ALA A 68 16.98 11.74 -9.77
CA ALA A 68 16.60 11.48 -11.16
C ALA A 68 17.19 10.18 -11.73
N ALA A 69 18.40 9.77 -11.31
CA ALA A 69 18.99 8.50 -11.72
C ALA A 69 18.15 7.29 -11.28
N VAL A 70 17.57 7.35 -10.07
CA VAL A 70 16.64 6.34 -9.55
C VAL A 70 15.35 6.36 -10.36
N GLY A 71 14.79 7.55 -10.62
CA GLY A 71 13.60 7.73 -11.45
C GLY A 71 13.76 7.11 -12.85
N ASN A 72 14.87 7.40 -13.53
CA ASN A 72 15.18 6.85 -14.86
C ASN A 72 15.29 5.32 -14.84
N TYR A 73 16.03 4.75 -13.88
CA TYR A 73 16.15 3.31 -13.74
C TYR A 73 14.80 2.62 -13.49
N LEU A 74 14.02 3.15 -12.53
CA LEU A 74 12.73 2.57 -12.18
C LEU A 74 11.69 2.73 -13.31
N GLY A 75 11.71 3.86 -14.02
CA GLY A 75 10.84 4.11 -15.16
C GLY A 75 11.04 3.10 -16.29
N GLN A 76 12.30 2.81 -16.63
CA GLN A 76 12.64 1.78 -17.62
C GLN A 76 12.27 0.37 -17.12
N LYS A 77 12.61 0.04 -15.87
CA LYS A 77 12.39 -1.29 -15.28
C LYS A 77 10.91 -1.64 -15.13
N TYR A 78 10.07 -0.66 -14.78
CA TYR A 78 8.67 -0.88 -14.43
C TYR A 78 7.68 -0.35 -15.47
N GLY A 79 8.15 0.02 -16.66
CA GLY A 79 7.29 0.35 -17.79
C GLY A 79 6.45 1.60 -17.54
N LEU A 80 7.08 2.69 -17.09
CA LEU A 80 6.40 3.98 -17.00
C LEU A 80 5.96 4.40 -18.41
N THR A 81 4.65 4.46 -18.63
CA THR A 81 4.07 4.98 -19.88
C THR A 81 3.18 6.18 -19.58
N PRO A 82 3.06 7.15 -20.53
CA PRO A 82 2.13 8.27 -20.36
C PRO A 82 0.68 7.82 -20.10
N ALA A 83 0.26 6.70 -20.70
CA ALA A 83 -1.08 6.15 -20.52
C ALA A 83 -1.32 5.68 -19.07
N HIS A 84 -0.39 4.96 -18.46
CA HIS A 84 -0.55 4.50 -17.07
C HIS A 84 -0.48 5.66 -16.08
N VAL A 85 0.43 6.63 -16.30
CA VAL A 85 0.55 7.82 -15.44
C VAL A 85 -0.75 8.64 -15.44
N LYS A 86 -1.37 8.80 -16.61
CA LYS A 86 -2.62 9.56 -16.76
C LYS A 86 -3.75 9.05 -15.87
N ILE A 87 -3.82 7.75 -15.63
CA ILE A 87 -4.88 7.12 -14.83
C ILE A 87 -4.47 6.79 -13.39
N ALA A 88 -3.16 6.86 -13.08
CA ALA A 88 -2.62 6.38 -11.81
C ALA A 88 -3.20 7.12 -10.59
N LYS A 89 -3.32 8.45 -10.64
CA LYS A 89 -3.88 9.24 -9.53
C LYS A 89 -5.32 8.86 -9.23
N ALA A 90 -6.18 8.80 -10.24
CA ALA A 90 -7.57 8.40 -10.08
C ALA A 90 -7.67 6.98 -9.48
N ARG A 91 -6.86 6.05 -9.99
CA ARG A 91 -6.82 4.67 -9.48
C ARG A 91 -6.42 4.59 -8.00
N VAL A 92 -5.43 5.37 -7.58
CA VAL A 92 -5.03 5.47 -6.17
C VAL A 92 -6.19 5.98 -5.32
N ILE A 93 -6.86 7.06 -5.73
CA ILE A 93 -7.98 7.65 -5.01
C ILE A 93 -9.15 6.66 -4.88
N ASP A 94 -9.49 5.95 -5.96
CA ASP A 94 -10.57 4.95 -5.96
C ASP A 94 -10.31 3.84 -4.94
N ILE A 95 -9.08 3.31 -4.92
CA ILE A 95 -8.71 2.22 -4.00
C ILE A 95 -8.69 2.73 -2.55
N LEU A 96 -8.11 3.90 -2.28
CA LEU A 96 -8.10 4.48 -0.93
C LEU A 96 -9.53 4.76 -0.43
N THR A 97 -10.41 5.24 -1.30
CA THR A 97 -11.83 5.45 -1.00
C THR A 97 -12.54 4.14 -0.68
N LEU A 98 -12.26 3.08 -1.43
CA LEU A 98 -12.77 1.73 -1.16
C LEU A 98 -12.32 1.24 0.22
N LEU A 99 -11.02 1.31 0.53
CA LEU A 99 -10.48 0.85 1.82
C LEU A 99 -11.03 1.68 2.99
N SER A 100 -11.15 3.00 2.80
CA SER A 100 -11.73 3.92 3.77
C SER A 100 -13.19 3.58 4.10
N LYS A 101 -13.98 3.18 3.10
CA LYS A 101 -15.35 2.70 3.31
C LYS A 101 -15.39 1.37 4.05
N ARG A 102 -14.49 0.44 3.71
CA ARG A 102 -14.44 -0.90 4.30
C ARG A 102 -14.08 -0.91 5.78
N ILE A 103 -13.15 -0.07 6.21
CA ILE A 103 -12.76 0.01 7.61
C ILE A 103 -13.77 0.81 8.47
N ALA A 104 -14.66 1.57 7.85
CA ALA A 104 -15.62 2.41 8.58
C ALA A 104 -16.58 1.53 9.39
N GLY A 105 -16.45 1.57 10.72
CA GLY A 105 -17.27 0.78 11.63
C GLY A 105 -16.80 -0.67 11.82
N HIS A 106 -15.70 -1.09 11.21
CA HIS A 106 -15.17 -2.45 11.29
C HIS A 106 -13.80 -2.50 11.97
N LYS A 107 -13.47 -3.65 12.56
CA LYS A 107 -12.20 -3.84 13.26
C LYS A 107 -11.02 -4.05 12.30
N TYR A 108 -11.29 -4.63 11.15
CA TYR A 108 -10.37 -4.98 10.07
C TYR A 108 -11.06 -4.72 8.72
N LEU A 109 -10.30 -4.74 7.63
CA LEU A 109 -10.80 -4.42 6.28
C LEU A 109 -11.84 -5.42 5.76
N LEU A 110 -11.84 -6.64 6.30
CA LEU A 110 -12.82 -7.69 6.01
C LEU A 110 -13.66 -8.04 7.26
N ASN A 111 -14.05 -7.01 8.02
CA ASN A 111 -14.89 -7.08 9.23
C ASN A 111 -14.12 -7.33 10.55
N ASP A 112 -14.31 -8.48 11.20
CA ASP A 112 -13.95 -8.65 12.62
C ASP A 112 -12.65 -9.42 12.87
N THR A 113 -12.11 -10.07 11.84
CA THR A 113 -10.89 -10.89 11.92
C THR A 113 -9.76 -10.29 11.10
N LEU A 114 -8.53 -10.45 11.59
CA LEU A 114 -7.33 -10.06 10.86
C LEU A 114 -7.23 -10.87 9.57
N SER A 115 -6.87 -10.21 8.48
CA SER A 115 -6.61 -10.84 7.19
C SER A 115 -5.34 -10.28 6.54
N ALA A 116 -4.90 -10.90 5.45
CA ALA A 116 -3.76 -10.38 4.70
C ALA A 116 -4.00 -8.97 4.13
N ALA A 117 -5.25 -8.59 3.85
CA ALA A 117 -5.60 -7.26 3.36
C ALA A 117 -5.16 -6.16 4.35
N ASP A 118 -5.30 -6.41 5.66
CA ASP A 118 -4.91 -5.48 6.71
C ASP A 118 -3.39 -5.26 6.75
N ILE A 119 -2.64 -6.36 6.60
CA ILE A 119 -1.17 -6.32 6.55
C ILE A 119 -0.70 -5.58 5.30
N TYR A 120 -1.31 -5.87 4.15
CA TYR A 120 -0.98 -5.18 2.89
C TYR A 120 -1.30 -3.69 2.97
N TRP A 121 -2.49 -3.32 3.46
CA TRP A 121 -2.80 -1.91 3.68
C TRP A 121 -1.78 -1.24 4.58
N ALA A 122 -1.53 -1.76 5.78
CA ALA A 122 -0.64 -1.13 6.74
C ALA A 122 0.77 -0.91 6.18
N THR A 123 1.29 -1.89 5.45
CA THR A 123 2.62 -1.80 4.82
C THR A 123 2.65 -0.80 3.67
N PHE A 124 1.68 -0.83 2.75
CA PHE A 124 1.60 0.14 1.63
C PHE A 124 1.25 1.56 2.09
N ALA A 125 0.53 1.72 3.20
CA ALA A 125 0.18 3.02 3.77
C ALA A 125 1.41 3.86 4.09
N ASN A 126 2.56 3.23 4.38
CA ASN A 126 3.83 3.94 4.59
C ASN A 126 4.35 4.68 3.36
N LEU A 127 3.87 4.36 2.15
CA LEU A 127 4.19 5.11 0.94
C LEU A 127 3.43 6.45 0.87
N PHE A 128 2.38 6.63 1.67
CA PHE A 128 1.54 7.82 1.65
C PHE A 128 1.72 8.62 2.92
N THR A 129 1.53 7.93 4.05
CA THR A 129 1.61 8.44 5.40
C THR A 129 2.57 7.53 6.17
N PRO A 130 3.90 7.73 6.03
CA PRO A 130 4.87 6.96 6.79
C PRO A 130 4.57 7.01 8.29
N LEU A 131 4.82 5.91 9.00
CA LEU A 131 4.80 5.89 10.47
C LEU A 131 5.65 7.02 11.06
N SER A 132 5.41 7.33 12.33
CA SER A 132 6.14 8.38 13.05
C SER A 132 7.66 8.19 12.95
N LYS A 133 8.43 9.27 13.14
CA LYS A 133 9.91 9.15 13.17
C LYS A 133 10.41 8.22 14.29
N ALA A 134 9.65 8.07 15.37
CA ALA A 134 10.00 7.15 16.45
C ALA A 134 9.87 5.69 16.02
N ASP A 135 8.86 5.37 15.20
CA ASP A 135 8.57 4.00 14.75
C ASP A 135 9.25 3.65 13.42
N LEU A 136 9.55 4.66 12.61
CA LEU A 136 10.29 4.56 11.37
C LEU A 136 11.35 5.67 11.32
N PRO A 137 12.49 5.50 12.04
CA PRO A 137 13.62 6.43 12.14
C PRO A 137 14.42 6.54 10.84
N PHE A 138 13.73 6.90 9.79
CA PHE A 138 14.26 7.16 8.47
C PHE A 138 13.99 8.63 8.13
N GLU A 139 15.04 9.41 7.85
CA GLU A 139 15.00 10.86 7.71
C GLU A 139 15.47 11.37 6.34
N GLY A 140 15.27 12.67 6.10
CA GLY A 140 15.83 13.39 4.96
C GLY A 140 15.12 13.13 3.62
N PRO A 141 15.81 13.39 2.49
CA PRO A 141 15.19 13.47 1.16
C PRO A 141 14.41 12.22 0.73
N MET A 142 14.84 11.03 1.18
CA MET A 142 14.12 9.81 0.82
C MET A 142 12.81 9.69 1.66
N ARG A 143 12.70 10.29 2.87
CA ARG A 143 11.44 10.32 3.64
C ARG A 143 10.47 11.29 2.98
N ASP A 144 10.99 12.42 2.51
CA ASP A 144 10.22 13.40 1.74
C ASP A 144 9.67 12.76 0.45
N ALA A 145 10.48 11.95 -0.24
CA ALA A 145 10.03 11.21 -1.43
C ALA A 145 8.90 10.21 -1.14
N TYR A 146 8.88 9.56 0.04
CA TYR A 146 7.81 8.67 0.47
C TYR A 146 6.62 9.39 1.15
N THR A 147 6.72 10.67 1.47
CA THR A 147 5.62 11.39 2.12
C THR A 147 4.71 11.99 1.05
N CYS A 148 3.44 11.57 1.03
CA CYS A 148 2.47 12.13 0.09
C CYS A 148 2.13 13.58 0.49
N THR A 149 2.15 14.49 -0.49
CA THR A 149 1.73 15.90 -0.32
C THR A 149 0.48 16.25 -1.13
N ASP A 150 0.00 15.33 -1.98
CA ASP A 150 -1.18 15.53 -2.81
C ASP A 150 -2.46 15.49 -1.96
N ALA A 151 -3.19 16.60 -1.93
CA ALA A 151 -4.37 16.77 -1.08
C ALA A 151 -5.53 15.85 -1.45
N ASP A 152 -5.70 15.49 -2.73
CA ASP A 152 -6.80 14.62 -3.16
C ASP A 152 -6.52 13.17 -2.72
N ILE A 153 -5.27 12.73 -2.84
CA ILE A 153 -4.85 11.40 -2.36
C ILE A 153 -4.98 11.32 -0.84
N LEU A 154 -4.51 12.34 -0.12
CA LEU A 154 -4.62 12.39 1.34
C LEU A 154 -6.07 12.46 1.80
N GLY A 155 -6.93 13.21 1.09
CA GLY A 155 -8.36 13.30 1.38
C GLY A 155 -9.12 11.98 1.19
N ALA A 156 -8.62 11.07 0.37
CA ALA A 156 -9.20 9.73 0.18
C ALA A 156 -8.89 8.76 1.35
N ILE A 157 -7.92 9.09 2.21
CA ILE A 157 -7.56 8.30 3.40
C ILE A 157 -8.38 8.81 4.58
N SER A 158 -9.38 8.03 5.00
CA SER A 158 -10.17 8.38 6.18
C SER A 158 -9.33 8.29 7.46
N PRO A 159 -9.70 9.04 8.52
CA PRO A 159 -9.05 8.91 9.83
C PRO A 159 -9.05 7.46 10.33
N ALA A 160 -10.16 6.73 10.17
CA ALA A 160 -10.26 5.32 10.56
C ALA A 160 -9.28 4.42 9.81
N LEU A 161 -9.05 4.67 8.52
CA LEU A 161 -8.08 3.90 7.73
C LEU A 161 -6.63 4.19 8.15
N ARG A 162 -6.35 5.45 8.52
CA ARG A 162 -5.06 5.84 9.08
C ARG A 162 -4.81 5.23 10.46
N ASP A 163 -5.78 5.29 11.35
CA ASP A 163 -5.68 4.69 12.68
C ASP A 163 -5.50 3.17 12.58
N HIS A 164 -6.11 2.55 11.56
CA HIS A 164 -5.95 1.13 11.27
C HIS A 164 -4.50 0.76 10.93
N GLN A 165 -3.78 1.58 10.14
CA GLN A 165 -2.35 1.36 9.88
C GLN A 165 -1.56 1.25 11.19
N THR A 166 -1.71 2.23 12.09
CA THR A 166 -1.05 2.27 13.39
C THR A 166 -1.41 1.07 14.25
N LYS A 167 -2.69 0.69 14.27
CA LYS A 167 -3.19 -0.47 15.01
C LYS A 167 -2.60 -1.78 14.52
N ILE A 168 -2.44 -1.97 13.21
CA ILE A 168 -1.84 -3.18 12.64
C ILE A 168 -0.37 -3.29 13.03
N TYR A 169 0.40 -2.21 12.95
CA TYR A 169 1.78 -2.20 13.45
C TYR A 169 1.86 -2.48 14.95
N SER A 170 1.07 -1.78 15.76
CA SER A 170 1.11 -1.97 17.21
C SER A 170 0.75 -3.38 17.69
N LYS A 171 -0.08 -4.12 16.94
CA LYS A 171 -0.64 -5.40 17.41
C LYS A 171 -0.12 -6.63 16.68
N HIS A 172 0.27 -6.50 15.42
CA HIS A 172 0.45 -7.66 14.53
C HIS A 172 1.75 -7.64 13.73
N LEU A 173 2.47 -6.52 13.66
CA LEU A 173 3.70 -6.41 12.88
C LEU A 173 4.87 -5.91 13.73
N GLU A 174 6.06 -6.38 13.39
CA GLU A 174 7.30 -5.74 13.82
C GLU A 174 7.52 -4.43 13.04
N LEU A 175 8.33 -3.54 13.61
CA LEU A 175 8.68 -2.30 12.92
C LEU A 175 9.56 -2.60 11.69
N PRO A 176 9.41 -1.84 10.60
CA PRO A 176 10.16 -2.09 9.36
C PRO A 176 11.68 -1.91 9.50
N VAL A 177 12.13 -1.26 10.58
CA VAL A 177 13.53 -1.05 10.92
C VAL A 177 13.74 -1.41 12.40
N PRO A 178 14.85 -2.06 12.76
CA PRO A 178 15.20 -2.25 14.17
C PRO A 178 15.41 -0.87 14.82
N LEU A 179 14.86 -0.68 16.02
CA LEU A 179 15.12 0.50 16.86
C LEU A 179 16.44 0.34 17.64
#